data_AF-A0A7J9NMU2-F1
#
_entry.id   AF-A0A7J9NMU2-F1
#
_cell.length_a   1.000
_cell.length_b   1.000
_cell.length_c   1.000
_cell.angle_alpha   90.00
_cell.angle_beta   90.00
_cell.angle_gamma   90.00
#
_symmetry.space_group_name_H-M   'P 1'
#
loop_
_entity.id
_entity.type
_entity.pdbx_description
1 polymer ?
#
loop_
_entity_poly.entity_id
_entity_poly.type
_entity_poly.pdbx_seq_one_letter_code
_entity_poly.pdbx_strand_id
1 'polypeptide(L)'
;MKRLLILAIIALTMLVSVNAEMDYNNSDYYAVINASGTWVLDEDINSSKWGGIWINASNVVLDGQNHQLIYSNNSEETYGVDIYSNDALIENITVKNLVIKNWDSAVYSDWSSENITIMNCEFEDNELFIDSSSIEIYFYLNTIRGEQGAYSHAPLASPKLVYNYNGNEYTYRLGNYYEGYTGTETESEGVYKGALKLFGWDGGAYDPYPLINTPENYKISKTLYPEVYDEEYGQMHALIADIFALTSDPENYVITDAPVTPTTTPRSSGGNGRSYDSDISDDIQSRIIKSFVSSAVVVYGNDIDESYAKQLRDRVHAYDDSYTYAGNVIIVGGPSVNKLAKKYNEQFEVPITNENPGENKGVIQVLKVQDNSGSIVQSHTIVYIAGSDRLGTLAAMEYFKTLEDLPTGPITVEWTENGPVLA
;
A
#
# COMPACT_ATOMS: atom_id res chain seq x y z
N MET A 1 -19.57 34.83 22.13
CA MET A 1 -19.57 35.73 20.94
C MET A 1 -18.12 36.09 20.62
N LYS A 2 -17.74 35.96 19.33
CA LYS A 2 -16.38 35.98 18.72
C LYS A 2 -15.70 34.59 18.74
N ARG A 3 -16.02 33.71 17.76
CA ARG A 3 -15.46 33.59 16.40
C ARG A 3 -14.07 32.94 16.39
N LEU A 4 -14.04 31.64 16.09
CA LEU A 4 -12.98 31.00 15.30
C LEU A 4 -13.68 29.94 14.44
N LEU A 5 -14.04 30.39 13.23
CA LEU A 5 -14.39 29.55 12.11
C LEU A 5 -13.08 28.85 11.73
N ILE A 6 -12.95 27.55 11.97
CA ILE A 6 -11.92 26.76 11.29
C ILE A 6 -12.43 26.56 9.87
N LEU A 7 -11.87 27.35 8.95
CA LEU A 7 -12.07 27.17 7.52
C LEU A 7 -11.58 25.75 7.16
N ALA A 8 -12.51 24.91 6.72
CA ALA A 8 -12.19 23.84 5.81
C ALA A 8 -11.62 24.49 4.54
N ILE A 9 -10.30 24.43 4.37
CA ILE A 9 -9.69 24.63 3.06
C ILE A 9 -9.95 23.33 2.31
N ILE A 10 -11.17 23.22 1.78
CA ILE A 10 -11.36 22.46 0.54
C ILE A 10 -10.59 23.30 -0.48
N ALA A 11 -9.42 22.83 -0.91
CA ALA A 11 -8.78 23.32 -2.11
C ALA A 11 -9.69 22.91 -3.29
N LEU A 12 -10.82 23.63 -3.41
CA LEU A 12 -11.56 23.76 -4.63
C LEU A 12 -10.67 24.66 -5.49
N THR A 13 -9.65 24.07 -6.11
CA THR A 13 -8.95 24.73 -7.21
C THR A 13 -10.03 24.98 -8.24
N MET A 14 -10.44 26.25 -8.33
CA MET A 14 -11.17 26.71 -9.49
C MET A 14 -10.27 26.39 -10.67
N LEU A 15 -10.60 25.33 -11.41
CA LEU A 15 -10.23 25.15 -12.80
C LEU A 15 -10.70 26.42 -13.51
N VAL A 16 -9.84 27.42 -13.56
CA VAL A 16 -9.86 28.36 -14.66
C VAL A 16 -9.39 27.51 -15.83
N SER A 17 -10.33 26.88 -16.53
CA SER A 17 -10.07 26.19 -17.79
C SER A 17 -9.68 27.27 -18.80
N VAL A 18 -8.43 27.70 -18.75
CA VAL A 18 -7.78 28.18 -19.96
C VAL A 18 -7.63 26.90 -20.78
N ASN A 19 -8.36 26.78 -21.88
CA ASN A 19 -8.13 25.71 -22.84
C ASN A 19 -6.70 25.93 -23.36
N ALA A 20 -5.73 25.31 -22.71
CA ALA A 20 -4.40 25.21 -23.24
C ALA A 20 -4.52 24.23 -24.43
N GLU A 21 -4.18 24.71 -25.63
CA GLU A 21 -4.15 23.88 -26.83
C GLU A 21 -2.78 23.22 -26.93
N MET A 22 -2.74 21.92 -27.27
CA MET A 22 -1.46 21.20 -27.36
C MET A 22 -0.63 21.82 -28.51
N ASP A 23 0.69 21.80 -28.38
CA ASP A 23 1.54 22.22 -29.50
C ASP A 23 1.72 21.07 -30.49
N TYR A 24 1.16 21.23 -31.69
CA TYR A 24 1.23 20.24 -32.78
C TYR A 24 2.40 20.48 -33.75
N ASN A 25 3.22 21.53 -33.53
CA ASN A 25 4.29 21.92 -34.45
C ASN A 25 5.64 21.23 -34.19
N ASN A 26 5.67 20.21 -33.35
CA ASN A 26 6.88 19.43 -33.07
C ASN A 26 7.21 18.48 -34.24
N SER A 27 8.50 18.28 -34.57
CA SER A 27 8.91 17.37 -35.65
C SER A 27 8.79 15.89 -35.27
N ASP A 28 8.96 15.58 -34.00
CA ASP A 28 9.16 14.22 -33.49
C ASP A 28 7.89 13.68 -32.83
N TYR A 29 7.07 14.57 -32.24
CA TYR A 29 5.82 14.22 -31.56
C TYR A 29 4.57 14.77 -32.26
N TYR A 30 3.46 14.04 -32.17
CA TYR A 30 2.17 14.54 -32.68
C TYR A 30 1.73 15.79 -31.93
N ALA A 31 1.81 15.75 -30.60
CA ALA A 31 1.42 16.83 -29.72
C ALA A 31 2.39 16.98 -28.53
N VAL A 32 2.52 18.20 -28.00
CA VAL A 32 3.34 18.52 -26.82
C VAL A 32 2.51 19.26 -25.78
N ILE A 33 2.62 18.82 -24.53
CA ILE A 33 2.07 19.42 -23.33
C ILE A 33 3.22 19.96 -22.48
N ASN A 34 3.35 21.29 -22.46
CA ASN A 34 4.44 22.00 -21.79
C ASN A 34 3.99 22.98 -20.70
N ALA A 35 2.74 22.84 -20.26
CA ALA A 35 2.19 23.61 -19.15
C ALA A 35 1.26 22.74 -18.30
N SER A 36 1.21 23.06 -17.01
CA SER A 36 0.23 22.47 -16.09
C SER A 36 -1.20 22.73 -16.54
N GLY A 37 -2.09 21.79 -16.27
CA GLY A 37 -3.50 21.93 -16.62
C GLY A 37 -4.19 20.62 -16.95
N THR A 38 -5.44 20.72 -17.40
CA THR A 38 -6.20 19.59 -17.91
C THR A 38 -6.32 19.70 -19.43
N TRP A 39 -5.95 18.62 -20.09
CA TRP A 39 -5.85 18.48 -21.53
C TRP A 39 -6.77 17.36 -21.94
N VAL A 40 -7.63 17.62 -22.91
CA VAL A 40 -8.72 16.73 -23.27
C VAL A 40 -8.60 16.43 -24.75
N LEU A 41 -8.56 15.14 -25.12
CA LEU A 41 -8.70 14.77 -26.52
C LEU A 41 -10.18 14.84 -26.93
N ASP A 42 -10.42 15.38 -28.11
CA ASP A 42 -11.75 15.49 -28.74
C ASP A 42 -11.85 14.69 -30.05
N GLU A 43 -10.74 14.08 -30.48
CA GLU A 43 -10.68 13.19 -31.63
C GLU A 43 -9.60 12.11 -31.47
N ASP A 44 -9.71 11.07 -32.29
CA ASP A 44 -8.69 10.02 -32.39
C ASP A 44 -7.44 10.55 -33.09
N ILE A 45 -6.28 10.26 -32.51
CA ILE A 45 -4.97 10.57 -33.06
C ILE A 45 -4.43 9.35 -33.82
N ASN A 46 -4.13 9.56 -35.09
CA ASN A 46 -3.41 8.61 -35.92
C ASN A 46 -2.04 9.22 -36.29
N SER A 47 -1.00 8.85 -35.54
CA SER A 47 0.32 9.44 -35.65
C SER A 47 1.24 8.58 -36.51
N SER A 48 1.96 9.23 -37.41
CA SER A 48 3.08 8.65 -38.15
C SER A 48 4.44 9.17 -37.65
N LYS A 49 4.43 9.97 -36.58
CA LYS A 49 5.63 10.56 -35.98
C LYS A 49 6.23 9.61 -34.93
N TRP A 50 7.48 9.86 -34.56
CA TRP A 50 8.23 9.02 -33.62
C TRP A 50 7.55 8.90 -32.25
N GLY A 51 6.95 9.99 -31.76
CA GLY A 51 6.13 10.00 -30.55
C GLY A 51 4.69 10.48 -30.77
N GLY A 52 3.78 10.05 -29.90
CA GLY A 52 2.40 10.51 -29.86
C GLY A 52 2.28 11.84 -29.12
N ILE A 53 2.15 11.79 -27.80
CA ILE A 53 1.97 12.95 -26.94
C ILE A 53 3.16 13.04 -25.98
N TRP A 54 3.89 14.15 -26.04
CA TRP A 54 4.96 14.44 -25.08
C TRP A 54 4.45 15.31 -23.94
N ILE A 55 4.67 14.89 -22.70
CA ILE A 55 4.36 15.63 -21.48
C ILE A 55 5.67 16.01 -20.80
N ASN A 56 6.00 17.31 -20.78
CA ASN A 56 7.21 17.84 -20.15
C ASN A 56 6.92 18.91 -19.08
N ALA A 57 5.73 18.86 -18.49
CA ALA A 57 5.31 19.76 -17.41
C ALA A 57 4.64 19.00 -16.26
N SER A 58 4.76 19.56 -15.06
CA SER A 58 4.10 19.03 -13.85
C SER A 58 2.63 19.42 -13.77
N ASN A 59 1.85 18.77 -12.91
CA ASN A 59 0.44 19.06 -12.64
C ASN A 59 -0.41 18.98 -13.92
N VAL A 60 -0.28 17.88 -14.65
CA VAL A 60 -0.93 17.63 -15.93
C VAL A 60 -1.99 16.53 -15.76
N VAL A 61 -3.17 16.77 -16.32
CA VAL A 61 -4.18 15.72 -16.52
C VAL A 61 -4.45 15.60 -18.01
N LEU A 62 -4.06 14.50 -18.62
CA LEU A 62 -4.47 14.10 -19.97
C LEU A 62 -5.68 13.18 -19.86
N ASP A 63 -6.83 13.66 -20.33
CA ASP A 63 -8.09 12.90 -20.40
C ASP A 63 -8.39 12.58 -21.88
N GLY A 64 -8.21 11.32 -22.26
CA GLY A 64 -8.45 10.87 -23.62
C GLY A 64 -9.93 10.80 -24.00
N GLN A 65 -10.88 10.84 -23.05
CA GLN A 65 -12.32 10.61 -23.30
C GLN A 65 -12.67 9.35 -24.13
N ASN A 66 -11.83 8.32 -24.02
CA ASN A 66 -11.83 7.07 -24.77
C ASN A 66 -11.47 7.22 -26.26
N HIS A 67 -10.88 8.35 -26.66
CA HIS A 67 -10.25 8.49 -27.97
C HIS A 67 -9.00 7.62 -28.09
N GLN A 68 -8.63 7.36 -29.34
CA GLN A 68 -7.53 6.47 -29.67
C GLN A 68 -6.25 7.26 -29.97
N LEU A 69 -5.11 6.72 -29.53
CA LEU A 69 -3.77 7.15 -29.90
C LEU A 69 -3.05 5.99 -30.58
N ILE A 70 -3.03 6.03 -31.91
CA ILE A 70 -2.59 4.91 -32.75
C ILE A 70 -1.31 5.30 -33.47
N TYR A 71 -0.31 4.42 -33.44
CA TYR A 71 0.84 4.52 -34.33
C TYR A 71 0.55 3.83 -35.68
N SER A 72 0.83 4.52 -36.79
CA SER A 72 0.57 4.01 -38.15
C SER A 72 1.81 3.58 -38.92
N ASN A 73 3.00 3.79 -38.38
CA ASN A 73 4.25 3.39 -39.01
C ASN A 73 4.85 2.23 -38.24
N ASN A 74 5.51 1.27 -38.90
CA ASN A 74 6.09 0.13 -38.20
C ASN A 74 7.55 0.41 -37.84
N SER A 75 7.82 1.50 -37.09
CA SER A 75 9.19 1.75 -36.59
C SER A 75 9.34 1.28 -35.15
N GLU A 76 10.53 0.80 -34.86
CA GLU A 76 10.99 0.44 -33.51
C GLU A 76 11.23 1.73 -32.68
N GLU A 77 11.26 1.59 -31.35
CA GLU A 77 11.58 2.66 -30.39
C GLU A 77 10.64 3.88 -30.44
N THR A 78 9.32 3.65 -30.41
CA THR A 78 8.30 4.71 -30.47
C THR A 78 7.41 4.78 -29.25
N TYR A 79 7.05 6.00 -28.84
CA TYR A 79 6.35 6.24 -27.58
C TYR A 79 4.97 6.86 -27.79
N GLY A 80 3.93 6.19 -27.29
CA GLY A 80 2.56 6.69 -27.34
C GLY A 80 2.43 7.97 -26.51
N VAL A 81 2.47 7.82 -25.19
CA VAL A 81 2.59 8.93 -24.25
C VAL A 81 3.99 8.92 -23.66
N ASP A 82 4.77 9.96 -23.95
CA ASP A 82 6.13 10.14 -23.44
C ASP A 82 6.10 11.17 -22.30
N ILE A 83 6.47 10.76 -21.09
CA ILE A 83 6.48 11.59 -19.88
C ILE A 83 7.94 11.79 -19.47
N TYR A 84 8.52 12.92 -19.91
CA TYR A 84 9.94 13.19 -19.77
C TYR A 84 10.24 14.69 -19.81
N SER A 85 11.24 15.14 -19.05
CA SER A 85 11.76 16.51 -19.13
C SER A 85 13.29 16.56 -19.07
N ASN A 86 13.89 17.33 -19.99
CA ASN A 86 15.33 17.60 -19.99
C ASN A 86 15.74 18.65 -18.95
N ASP A 87 14.80 19.47 -18.47
CA ASP A 87 15.10 20.72 -17.77
C ASP A 87 14.99 20.59 -16.25
N ALA A 88 14.00 19.85 -15.77
CA ALA A 88 13.70 19.69 -14.35
C ALA A 88 12.83 18.45 -14.12
N LEU A 89 12.86 17.93 -12.88
CA LEU A 89 11.94 16.91 -12.39
C LEU A 89 10.48 17.37 -12.57
N ILE A 90 9.65 16.52 -13.15
CA ILE A 90 8.21 16.79 -13.34
C ILE A 90 7.36 15.82 -12.51
N GLU A 91 6.31 16.36 -11.88
CA GLU A 91 5.48 15.59 -10.96
C GLU A 91 3.97 15.78 -11.19
N ASN A 92 3.15 14.94 -10.56
CA ASN A 92 1.69 15.05 -10.54
C ASN A 92 1.09 14.97 -11.95
N ILE A 93 1.40 13.90 -12.68
CA ILE A 93 0.87 13.64 -14.01
C ILE A 93 -0.22 12.57 -13.93
N THR A 94 -1.36 12.80 -14.59
CA THR A 94 -2.44 11.82 -14.73
C THR A 94 -2.75 11.61 -16.20
N VAL A 95 -2.73 10.38 -16.67
CA VAL A 95 -3.24 9.97 -17.98
C VAL A 95 -4.44 9.05 -17.74
N LYS A 96 -5.57 9.36 -18.36
CA LYS A 96 -6.78 8.55 -18.16
C LYS A 96 -7.69 8.51 -19.37
N ASN A 97 -8.54 7.49 -19.40
CA ASN A 97 -9.57 7.31 -20.42
C ASN A 97 -8.97 7.37 -21.84
N LEU A 98 -7.86 6.70 -22.10
CA LEU A 98 -7.19 6.74 -23.40
C LEU A 98 -7.02 5.31 -23.93
N VAL A 99 -7.22 5.13 -25.24
CA VAL A 99 -6.97 3.86 -25.91
C VAL A 99 -5.66 3.98 -26.70
N ILE A 100 -4.64 3.20 -26.37
CA ILE A 100 -3.28 3.35 -26.94
C ILE A 100 -2.89 2.07 -27.70
N LYS A 101 -2.52 2.23 -28.98
CA LYS A 101 -2.29 1.08 -29.88
C LYS A 101 -1.07 1.20 -30.78
N ASN A 102 -0.45 0.05 -31.06
CA ASN A 102 0.63 -0.15 -32.04
C ASN A 102 1.94 0.58 -31.74
N TRP A 103 2.21 0.95 -30.49
CA TRP A 103 3.47 1.60 -30.09
C TRP A 103 4.49 0.58 -29.61
N ASP A 104 5.77 0.92 -29.71
CA ASP A 104 6.84 0.15 -29.05
C ASP A 104 6.67 0.23 -27.53
N SER A 105 6.50 1.43 -26.99
CA SER A 105 6.02 1.65 -25.62
C SER A 105 4.79 2.55 -25.61
N ALA A 106 3.65 2.03 -25.14
CA ALA A 106 2.40 2.79 -25.09
C ALA A 106 2.49 3.99 -24.14
N VAL A 107 3.13 3.80 -22.98
CA VAL A 107 3.50 4.84 -22.04
C VAL A 107 4.97 4.68 -21.71
N TYR A 108 5.75 5.73 -21.96
CA TYR A 108 7.16 5.83 -21.59
C TYR A 108 7.34 6.89 -20.51
N SER A 109 8.17 6.60 -19.51
CA SER A 109 8.57 7.57 -18.50
C SER A 109 9.92 7.20 -17.87
N ASP A 110 10.70 8.20 -17.49
CA ASP A 110 12.04 7.98 -16.92
C ASP A 110 12.21 8.61 -15.53
N TRP A 111 13.43 8.54 -15.01
CA TRP A 111 13.83 9.08 -13.71
C TRP A 111 13.62 10.59 -13.52
N SER A 112 13.33 11.35 -14.60
CA SER A 112 13.00 12.78 -14.55
C SER A 112 11.53 13.05 -14.22
N SER A 113 10.75 12.01 -13.93
CA SER A 113 9.32 12.10 -13.65
C SER A 113 8.89 11.30 -12.44
N GLU A 114 7.90 11.80 -11.71
CA GLU A 114 7.42 11.22 -10.45
C GLU A 114 5.92 11.48 -10.21
N ASN A 115 5.29 10.71 -9.32
CA ASN A 115 3.85 10.76 -9.04
C ASN A 115 2.99 10.76 -10.32
N ILE A 116 3.12 9.66 -11.06
CA ILE A 116 2.40 9.43 -12.32
C ILE A 116 1.20 8.52 -12.03
N THR A 117 0.01 8.89 -12.50
CA THR A 117 -1.18 8.05 -12.42
C THR A 117 -1.67 7.72 -13.83
N ILE A 118 -1.71 6.44 -14.19
CA ILE A 118 -2.28 5.94 -15.44
C ILE A 118 -3.47 5.05 -15.10
N MET A 119 -4.68 5.46 -15.50
CA MET A 119 -5.89 4.73 -15.13
C MET A 119 -7.02 4.80 -16.15
N ASN A 120 -7.87 3.77 -16.18
CA ASN A 120 -8.98 3.66 -17.13
C ASN A 120 -8.54 3.76 -18.60
N CYS A 121 -7.31 3.34 -18.90
CA CYS A 121 -6.81 3.25 -20.26
C CYS A 121 -6.96 1.83 -20.82
N GLU A 122 -7.02 1.72 -22.14
CA GLU A 122 -6.98 0.45 -22.86
C GLU A 122 -5.70 0.37 -23.71
N PHE A 123 -5.00 -0.75 -23.62
CA PHE A 123 -3.74 -1.00 -24.31
C PHE A 123 -3.92 -2.19 -25.23
N GLU A 124 -3.58 -2.05 -26.51
CA GLU A 124 -3.73 -3.11 -27.51
C GLU A 124 -2.57 -3.07 -28.51
N ASP A 125 -2.03 -4.24 -28.86
CA ASP A 125 -1.02 -4.39 -29.91
C ASP A 125 0.25 -3.52 -29.75
N ASN A 126 0.63 -3.16 -28.51
CA ASN A 126 1.91 -2.52 -28.23
C ASN A 126 2.98 -3.57 -27.88
N GLU A 127 4.25 -3.26 -28.07
CA GLU A 127 5.31 -4.14 -27.58
C GLU A 127 5.37 -4.12 -26.04
N LEU A 128 5.40 -2.92 -25.46
CA LEU A 128 5.24 -2.66 -24.03
C LEU A 128 4.02 -1.77 -23.79
N PHE A 129 3.11 -2.17 -22.89
CA PHE A 129 2.03 -1.26 -22.49
C PHE A 129 2.53 -0.20 -21.50
N ILE A 130 3.67 -0.44 -20.86
CA ILE A 130 4.39 0.51 -20.01
C ILE A 130 5.90 0.21 -20.04
N ASP A 131 6.68 1.27 -20.20
CA ASP A 131 8.12 1.32 -20.00
C ASP A 131 8.43 2.50 -19.06
N SER A 132 8.61 2.21 -17.78
CA SER A 132 8.70 3.23 -16.74
C SER A 132 9.89 3.01 -15.82
N SER A 133 10.85 3.94 -15.88
CA SER A 133 11.89 4.05 -14.85
C SER A 133 11.54 5.04 -13.73
N SER A 134 10.42 5.76 -13.84
CA SER A 134 9.94 6.71 -12.84
C SER A 134 9.75 6.09 -11.47
N ILE A 135 9.96 6.91 -10.44
CA ILE A 135 9.58 6.60 -9.07
C ILE A 135 8.11 7.00 -8.86
N GLU A 136 7.36 6.21 -8.10
CA GLU A 136 5.96 6.49 -7.78
C GLU A 136 5.02 6.57 -8.98
N ILE A 137 4.80 5.41 -9.59
CA ILE A 137 3.76 5.24 -10.59
C ILE A 137 2.59 4.44 -10.02
N TYR A 138 1.38 4.95 -10.28
CA TYR A 138 0.13 4.28 -10.05
C TYR A 138 -0.47 3.86 -11.38
N PHE A 139 -0.47 2.56 -11.64
CA PHE A 139 -0.97 2.00 -12.90
C PHE A 139 -2.07 0.99 -12.58
N TYR A 140 -3.33 1.40 -12.66
CA TYR A 140 -4.46 0.62 -12.19
C TYR A 140 -5.75 0.90 -12.95
N LEU A 141 -6.71 -0.02 -12.89
CA LEU A 141 -7.98 0.04 -13.62
C LEU A 141 -7.79 0.19 -15.13
N ASN A 142 -6.71 -0.36 -15.67
CA ASN A 142 -6.48 -0.41 -17.10
C ASN A 142 -6.91 -1.77 -17.68
N THR A 143 -7.16 -1.80 -18.98
CA THR A 143 -7.44 -3.00 -19.76
C THR A 143 -6.27 -3.29 -20.69
N ILE A 144 -5.63 -4.45 -20.55
CA ILE A 144 -4.53 -4.90 -21.39
C ILE A 144 -5.05 -6.02 -22.29
N ARG A 145 -5.07 -5.79 -23.61
CA ARG A 145 -5.52 -6.75 -24.63
C ARG A 145 -4.35 -7.43 -25.33
N GLY A 146 -4.47 -8.73 -25.56
CA GLY A 146 -3.40 -9.51 -26.17
C GLY A 146 -2.13 -9.62 -25.31
N GLU A 147 -1.09 -10.23 -25.89
CA GLU A 147 0.20 -10.41 -25.22
C GLU A 147 1.08 -9.18 -25.46
N GLN A 148 1.28 -8.37 -24.41
CA GLN A 148 2.14 -7.19 -24.40
C GLN A 148 3.08 -7.29 -23.20
N GLY A 149 4.31 -6.80 -23.35
CA GLY A 149 5.27 -6.73 -22.27
C GLY A 149 5.04 -5.53 -21.34
N ALA A 150 5.79 -5.51 -20.24
CA ALA A 150 5.84 -4.38 -19.34
C ALA A 150 7.19 -4.29 -18.64
N TYR A 151 7.65 -3.06 -18.45
CA TYR A 151 8.79 -2.71 -17.61
C TYR A 151 8.39 -1.58 -16.66
N SER A 152 8.56 -1.82 -15.37
CA SER A 152 8.35 -0.78 -14.36
C SER A 152 9.18 -1.06 -13.11
N HIS A 153 9.78 -0.01 -12.55
CA HIS A 153 10.40 -0.09 -11.22
C HIS A 153 9.39 -0.17 -10.07
N ALA A 154 8.12 0.15 -10.34
CA ALA A 154 7.04 0.04 -9.38
C ALA A 154 6.07 -1.10 -9.72
N PRO A 155 5.40 -1.71 -8.74
CA PRO A 155 4.17 -2.45 -8.97
C PRO A 155 3.12 -1.64 -9.71
N LEU A 156 2.43 -2.31 -10.62
CA LEU A 156 1.30 -1.80 -11.36
C LEU A 156 0.05 -1.90 -10.49
N ALA A 157 -0.11 -0.95 -9.57
CA ALA A 157 -1.21 -0.95 -8.61
C ALA A 157 -1.68 0.47 -8.29
N SER A 158 -2.85 0.54 -7.66
CA SER A 158 -3.43 1.78 -7.16
C SER A 158 -2.86 2.18 -5.78
N PRO A 159 -3.05 3.45 -5.36
CA PRO A 159 -3.11 3.76 -3.93
C PRO A 159 -4.22 2.95 -3.25
N LYS A 160 -4.39 3.03 -1.93
CA LYS A 160 -5.57 2.40 -1.31
C LYS A 160 -6.84 3.11 -1.79
N LEU A 161 -7.84 2.36 -2.25
CA LEU A 161 -9.09 2.87 -2.78
C LEU A 161 -10.25 2.42 -1.90
N VAL A 162 -11.26 3.28 -1.77
CA VAL A 162 -12.62 2.87 -1.39
C VAL A 162 -13.42 2.73 -2.67
N TYR A 163 -13.99 1.56 -2.93
CA TYR A 163 -14.72 1.28 -4.15
C TYR A 163 -15.86 0.30 -3.95
N ASN A 164 -16.84 0.37 -4.86
CA ASN A 164 -17.91 -0.61 -4.94
C ASN A 164 -17.61 -1.64 -6.03
N TYR A 165 -17.71 -2.93 -5.68
CA TYR A 165 -17.63 -4.05 -6.60
C TYR A 165 -18.73 -5.05 -6.25
N ASN A 166 -19.51 -5.48 -7.25
CA ASN A 166 -20.66 -6.38 -7.07
C ASN A 166 -21.65 -5.96 -5.95
N GLY A 167 -21.81 -4.64 -5.74
CA GLY A 167 -22.72 -4.10 -4.73
C GLY A 167 -22.14 -3.97 -3.32
N ASN A 168 -20.94 -4.49 -3.06
CA ASN A 168 -20.25 -4.35 -1.78
C ASN A 168 -19.19 -3.24 -1.86
N GLU A 169 -18.97 -2.54 -0.75
CA GLU A 169 -17.88 -1.57 -0.62
C GLU A 169 -16.63 -2.26 -0.06
N TYR A 170 -15.48 -1.96 -0.64
CA TYR A 170 -14.18 -2.45 -0.23
C TYR A 170 -13.23 -1.26 -0.01
N THR A 171 -12.29 -1.44 0.91
CA THR A 171 -11.16 -0.51 1.09
C THR A 171 -9.86 -1.26 0.83
N TYR A 172 -9.46 -1.32 -0.44
CA TYR A 172 -8.39 -2.20 -0.93
C TYR A 172 -7.63 -1.57 -2.10
N ARG A 173 -6.59 -2.24 -2.60
CA ARG A 173 -5.89 -1.84 -3.83
C ARG A 173 -6.43 -2.58 -5.02
N LEU A 174 -6.28 -1.98 -6.19
CA LEU A 174 -6.65 -2.52 -7.48
C LEU A 174 -5.45 -2.44 -8.42
N GLY A 175 -5.29 -3.46 -9.25
CA GLY A 175 -4.34 -3.50 -10.36
C GLY A 175 -5.08 -3.34 -11.67
N ASN A 176 -4.74 -4.16 -12.64
CA ASN A 176 -5.23 -4.05 -14.03
C ASN A 176 -5.93 -5.32 -14.49
N TYR A 177 -6.78 -5.20 -15.50
CA TYR A 177 -7.43 -6.32 -16.15
C TYR A 177 -6.62 -6.78 -17.36
N TYR A 178 -6.29 -8.06 -17.41
CA TYR A 178 -5.51 -8.68 -18.50
C TYR A 178 -6.40 -9.66 -19.26
N GLU A 179 -6.60 -9.42 -20.55
CA GLU A 179 -7.49 -10.24 -21.37
C GLU A 179 -7.00 -11.69 -21.43
N GLY A 180 -7.87 -12.63 -21.06
CA GLY A 180 -7.54 -14.06 -21.07
C GLY A 180 -6.72 -14.54 -19.86
N TYR A 181 -6.25 -13.63 -19.00
CA TYR A 181 -5.65 -14.04 -17.73
C TYR A 181 -6.71 -14.63 -16.81
N THR A 182 -6.41 -15.81 -16.27
CA THR A 182 -7.21 -16.45 -15.23
C THR A 182 -6.25 -16.78 -14.09
N GLY A 183 -6.35 -16.03 -13.00
CA GLY A 183 -5.51 -16.24 -11.81
C GLY A 183 -5.78 -17.60 -11.15
N THR A 184 -5.04 -17.88 -10.08
CA THR A 184 -5.10 -19.18 -9.38
C THR A 184 -6.26 -19.26 -8.39
N GLU A 185 -6.53 -18.18 -7.68
CA GLU A 185 -7.64 -18.02 -6.74
C GLU A 185 -8.23 -16.60 -6.89
N THR A 186 -9.51 -16.45 -6.62
CA THR A 186 -10.23 -15.15 -6.65
C THR A 186 -10.49 -14.67 -5.24
N GLU A 187 -10.32 -13.38 -5.00
CA GLU A 187 -10.70 -12.70 -3.75
C GLU A 187 -12.08 -12.04 -3.89
N SER A 188 -12.74 -11.80 -2.75
CA SER A 188 -14.09 -11.22 -2.72
C SER A 188 -14.13 -9.76 -3.18
N GLU A 189 -12.99 -9.10 -3.06
CA GLU A 189 -12.63 -7.74 -3.41
C GLU A 189 -12.63 -7.53 -4.93
N GLY A 190 -12.71 -8.60 -5.73
CA GLY A 190 -12.72 -8.51 -7.19
C GLY A 190 -11.33 -8.60 -7.82
N VAL A 191 -10.33 -9.08 -7.10
CA VAL A 191 -8.97 -9.28 -7.62
C VAL A 191 -8.57 -10.76 -7.55
N TYR A 192 -7.64 -11.17 -8.40
CA TYR A 192 -6.99 -12.47 -8.26
C TYR A 192 -5.97 -12.43 -7.13
N LYS A 193 -5.79 -13.57 -6.47
CA LYS A 193 -4.78 -13.76 -5.46
C LYS A 193 -3.42 -14.02 -6.09
N GLY A 194 -2.41 -13.32 -5.57
CA GLY A 194 -1.02 -13.45 -5.98
C GLY A 194 -0.65 -12.51 -7.12
N ALA A 195 0.62 -12.12 -7.16
CA ALA A 195 1.11 -11.18 -8.14
C ALA A 195 1.23 -11.82 -9.53
N LEU A 196 0.70 -11.14 -10.56
CA LEU A 196 0.99 -11.45 -11.94
C LEU A 196 2.36 -10.87 -12.29
N LYS A 197 3.30 -11.74 -12.64
CA LYS A 197 4.59 -11.35 -13.21
C LYS A 197 4.44 -11.15 -14.71
N LEU A 198 4.87 -9.99 -15.19
CA LEU A 198 4.89 -9.60 -16.58
C LEU A 198 6.32 -9.66 -17.10
N PHE A 199 6.48 -10.04 -18.38
CA PHE A 199 7.79 -10.08 -19.02
C PHE A 199 8.11 -8.74 -19.69
N GLY A 200 9.37 -8.34 -19.66
CA GLY A 200 9.91 -7.13 -20.27
C GLY A 200 11.42 -7.27 -20.50
N TRP A 201 12.03 -6.29 -21.17
CA TRP A 201 13.41 -6.41 -21.66
C TRP A 201 14.51 -6.47 -20.58
N ASP A 202 14.26 -6.04 -19.34
CA ASP A 202 15.31 -5.99 -18.28
C ASP A 202 14.79 -6.05 -16.82
N GLY A 203 13.82 -6.92 -16.52
CA GLY A 203 13.38 -7.12 -15.12
C GLY A 203 11.88 -7.30 -14.91
N GLY A 204 11.08 -7.10 -15.96
CA GLY A 204 9.63 -7.26 -15.92
C GLY A 204 8.92 -6.28 -14.99
N ALA A 205 7.59 -6.31 -15.02
CA ALA A 205 6.74 -5.60 -14.08
C ALA A 205 5.89 -6.60 -13.29
N TYR A 206 5.29 -6.14 -12.20
CA TYR A 206 4.42 -6.97 -11.37
C TYR A 206 3.11 -6.25 -11.15
N ASP A 207 2.01 -6.96 -11.34
CA ASP A 207 0.70 -6.52 -10.91
C ASP A 207 0.29 -7.35 -9.69
N PRO A 208 0.37 -6.78 -8.48
CA PRO A 208 0.02 -7.50 -7.26
C PRO A 208 -1.48 -7.71 -7.06
N TYR A 209 -2.35 -7.00 -7.80
CA TYR A 209 -3.79 -7.06 -7.63
C TYR A 209 -4.54 -7.17 -8.98
N PRO A 210 -4.25 -8.19 -9.82
CA PRO A 210 -4.87 -8.30 -11.13
C PRO A 210 -6.39 -8.41 -11.01
N LEU A 211 -7.13 -7.68 -11.84
CA LEU A 211 -8.59 -7.61 -11.75
C LEU A 211 -9.25 -8.86 -12.32
N ILE A 212 -10.33 -9.29 -11.68
CA ILE A 212 -11.19 -10.40 -12.17
C ILE A 212 -12.06 -9.94 -13.33
N ASN A 213 -12.58 -8.71 -13.25
CA ASN A 213 -13.45 -8.14 -14.27
C ASN A 213 -12.81 -6.89 -14.88
N THR A 214 -13.40 -6.41 -15.96
CA THR A 214 -13.02 -5.16 -16.60
C THR A 214 -13.27 -3.95 -15.69
N PRO A 215 -12.49 -2.86 -15.85
CA PRO A 215 -12.47 -1.70 -14.95
C PRO A 215 -13.85 -1.06 -14.65
N GLU A 216 -14.79 -1.10 -15.58
CA GLU A 216 -16.15 -0.53 -15.42
C GLU A 216 -16.96 -1.19 -14.28
N ASN A 217 -16.53 -2.34 -13.78
CA ASN A 217 -17.15 -3.03 -12.65
C ASN A 217 -16.72 -2.48 -11.28
N TYR A 218 -15.71 -1.60 -11.24
CA TYR A 218 -15.13 -1.06 -10.01
C TYR A 218 -15.45 0.43 -9.92
N LYS A 219 -16.35 0.80 -9.01
CA LYS A 219 -16.79 2.20 -8.84
C LYS A 219 -16.04 2.84 -7.70
N ILE A 220 -15.01 3.63 -8.02
CA ILE A 220 -14.21 4.34 -7.03
C ILE A 220 -15.03 5.44 -6.38
N SER A 221 -15.11 5.44 -5.06
CA SER A 221 -15.77 6.48 -4.26
C SER A 221 -14.75 7.40 -3.57
N LYS A 222 -13.57 6.87 -3.23
CA LYS A 222 -12.51 7.64 -2.57
C LYS A 222 -11.14 7.08 -2.88
N THR A 223 -10.19 7.96 -3.13
CA THR A 223 -8.76 7.63 -3.18
C THR A 223 -8.13 7.99 -1.84
N LEU A 224 -7.41 7.04 -1.23
CA LEU A 224 -6.71 7.21 0.03
C LEU A 224 -5.22 7.21 -0.25
N TYR A 225 -4.67 8.41 -0.44
CA TYR A 225 -3.23 8.60 -0.43
C TYR A 225 -2.72 8.51 1.00
N PRO A 226 -1.54 7.93 1.21
CA PRO A 226 -0.89 7.94 2.52
C PRO A 226 -0.61 9.38 2.97
N GLU A 227 -0.91 9.69 4.24
CA GLU A 227 -0.63 11.01 4.82
C GLU A 227 0.86 11.14 5.14
N VAL A 228 1.49 12.24 4.70
CA VAL A 228 2.89 12.58 4.99
C VAL A 228 2.90 13.67 6.07
N TYR A 229 3.64 13.45 7.17
CA TYR A 229 3.90 14.46 8.19
C TYR A 229 5.27 15.10 7.93
N ASP A 230 5.32 16.44 7.91
CA ASP A 230 6.54 17.26 7.79
C ASP A 230 6.62 18.20 9.01
N GLU A 231 7.73 18.16 9.77
CA GLU A 231 7.91 19.02 10.95
C GLU A 231 9.09 19.99 10.91
N GLU A 232 10.05 19.94 9.96
CA GLU A 232 11.23 20.80 10.11
C GLU A 232 12.01 21.11 8.81
N TYR A 233 11.56 22.14 8.10
CA TYR A 233 12.26 22.94 7.07
C TYR A 233 12.84 22.26 5.80
N GLY A 234 12.20 22.57 4.66
CA GLY A 234 12.89 23.20 3.53
C GLY A 234 13.34 22.30 2.38
N GLN A 235 12.39 21.94 1.52
CA GLN A 235 12.57 21.26 0.22
C GLN A 235 13.29 19.92 0.24
N MET A 236 12.52 18.86 0.48
CA MET A 236 12.49 17.71 -0.42
C MET A 236 11.04 17.26 -0.60
N HIS A 237 10.73 16.82 -1.81
CA HIS A 237 9.41 16.69 -2.38
C HIS A 237 8.53 15.74 -1.57
N ALA A 238 7.29 16.15 -1.30
CA ALA A 238 6.29 15.29 -0.70
C ALA A 238 5.93 14.21 -1.73
N LEU A 239 6.65 13.10 -1.66
CA LEU A 239 6.44 11.95 -2.52
C LEU A 239 5.95 10.76 -1.69
N ILE A 240 5.00 10.08 -2.27
CA ILE A 240 3.93 9.24 -1.74
C ILE A 240 4.47 8.12 -0.84
N ALA A 241 4.14 8.21 0.44
CA ALA A 241 4.42 7.17 1.43
C ALA A 241 3.52 5.93 1.31
N ASP A 242 3.48 5.29 0.13
CA ASP A 242 3.01 3.92 -0.04
C ASP A 242 4.17 3.13 -0.66
N ILE A 243 5.14 2.83 0.21
CA ILE A 243 6.49 2.31 -0.04
C ILE A 243 6.55 0.91 -0.71
N PHE A 244 5.45 0.41 -1.27
CA PHE A 244 5.48 -0.79 -2.10
C PHE A 244 5.87 -0.48 -3.55
N ALA A 245 5.97 0.79 -3.94
CA ALA A 245 6.18 1.19 -5.33
C ALA A 245 7.64 1.10 -5.87
N LEU A 246 8.62 0.43 -5.23
CA LEU A 246 10.03 0.63 -5.62
C LEU A 246 10.93 -0.60 -5.77
N THR A 247 10.43 -1.84 -5.69
CA THR A 247 11.22 -2.98 -6.20
C THR A 247 10.36 -4.03 -6.90
N SER A 248 10.82 -4.44 -8.09
CA SER A 248 10.26 -5.47 -8.96
C SER A 248 10.58 -6.89 -8.49
N ASP A 249 10.63 -7.14 -7.17
CA ASP A 249 10.99 -8.45 -6.62
C ASP A 249 9.79 -9.19 -5.99
N PRO A 250 9.31 -10.31 -6.58
CA PRO A 250 8.08 -10.99 -6.20
C PRO A 250 8.10 -11.61 -4.80
N GLU A 251 9.27 -11.83 -4.19
CA GLU A 251 9.38 -12.45 -2.86
C GLU A 251 8.81 -11.57 -1.73
N ASN A 252 8.58 -10.28 -1.98
CA ASN A 252 8.00 -9.33 -1.02
C ASN A 252 6.47 -9.14 -1.16
N TYR A 253 5.83 -9.79 -2.13
CA TYR A 253 4.40 -9.59 -2.47
C TYR A 253 3.53 -10.83 -2.21
N VAL A 254 4.02 -11.81 -1.45
CA VAL A 254 3.25 -13.02 -1.13
C VAL A 254 2.16 -12.67 -0.11
N ILE A 255 0.92 -12.55 -0.59
CA ILE A 255 -0.28 -12.58 0.26
C ILE A 255 -0.40 -13.98 0.86
N THR A 256 0.15 -14.17 2.06
CA THR A 256 -0.09 -15.38 2.85
C THR A 256 -1.39 -15.24 3.63
N ASP A 257 -2.52 -15.22 2.93
CA ASP A 257 -3.82 -15.49 3.56
C ASP A 257 -4.72 -16.26 2.59
N ALA A 258 -5.26 -17.38 3.07
CA ALA A 258 -6.30 -18.15 2.41
C ALA A 258 -7.67 -17.76 3.00
N PRO A 259 -8.73 -17.59 2.20
CA PRO A 259 -10.04 -17.26 2.73
C PRO A 259 -10.70 -18.50 3.37
N VAL A 260 -11.25 -18.29 4.55
CA VAL A 260 -11.95 -19.29 5.36
C VAL A 260 -13.43 -19.28 5.00
N THR A 261 -13.90 -20.31 4.30
CA THR A 261 -15.35 -20.55 4.13
C THR A 261 -15.85 -21.48 5.24
N PRO A 262 -16.98 -21.20 5.91
CA PRO A 262 -17.53 -22.09 6.92
C PRO A 262 -18.31 -23.22 6.23
N THR A 263 -17.83 -24.47 6.33
CA THR A 263 -18.68 -25.63 6.05
C THR A 263 -18.44 -26.72 7.10
N THR A 264 -19.55 -27.15 7.68
CA THR A 264 -19.67 -28.11 8.77
C THR A 264 -19.43 -29.56 8.31
N THR A 265 -18.60 -30.29 9.08
CA THR A 265 -18.53 -31.77 9.30
C THR A 265 -17.75 -32.66 8.29
N PRO A 266 -17.34 -33.91 8.64
CA PRO A 266 -16.10 -34.19 9.40
C PRO A 266 -15.18 -35.29 8.79
N ARG A 267 -13.89 -35.25 9.18
CA ARG A 267 -12.85 -36.33 9.19
C ARG A 267 -12.57 -37.13 7.90
N SER A 268 -11.34 -37.01 7.37
CA SER A 268 -10.32 -38.09 7.44
C SER A 268 -8.95 -37.70 6.85
N SER A 269 -7.92 -37.83 7.69
CA SER A 269 -6.52 -38.26 7.45
C SER A 269 -5.74 -37.80 6.20
N GLY A 270 -4.60 -37.15 6.47
CA GLY A 270 -3.30 -37.58 5.92
C GLY A 270 -2.53 -36.50 5.15
N GLY A 271 -1.50 -35.92 5.79
CA GLY A 271 -0.49 -35.13 5.08
C GLY A 271 0.36 -34.27 6.01
N ASN A 272 1.58 -34.73 6.31
CA ASN A 272 2.59 -34.01 7.08
C ASN A 272 2.97 -32.67 6.42
N GLY A 273 2.55 -31.56 7.02
CA GLY A 273 3.15 -30.23 6.83
C GLY A 273 3.34 -29.61 8.21
N ARG A 274 4.58 -29.25 8.56
CA ARG A 274 4.87 -28.58 9.84
C ARG A 274 4.26 -27.18 9.81
N SER A 275 3.08 -27.03 10.43
CA SER A 275 2.38 -25.76 10.54
C SER A 275 3.07 -24.86 11.57
N TYR A 276 3.27 -23.59 11.21
CA TYR A 276 3.74 -22.53 12.11
C TYR A 276 2.73 -22.19 13.24
N ASP A 277 1.60 -22.88 13.28
CA ASP A 277 0.48 -22.63 14.21
C ASP A 277 0.65 -23.35 15.57
N SER A 278 1.60 -24.28 15.71
CA SER A 278 1.70 -25.11 16.93
C SER A 278 2.30 -24.40 18.14
N ASP A 279 2.96 -23.26 17.96
CA ASP A 279 3.58 -22.50 19.06
C ASP A 279 2.74 -21.32 19.53
N ILE A 280 1.55 -21.08 18.95
CA ILE A 280 0.68 -19.95 19.30
C ILE A 280 -0.42 -20.45 20.26
N SER A 281 -0.80 -19.60 21.21
CA SER A 281 -1.83 -19.96 22.20
C SER A 281 -3.21 -20.16 21.59
N ASP A 282 -3.85 -21.28 21.95
CA ASP A 282 -5.23 -21.59 21.61
C ASP A 282 -6.26 -20.66 22.28
N ASP A 283 -5.86 -19.97 23.36
CA ASP A 283 -6.71 -19.03 24.09
C ASP A 283 -7.05 -17.78 23.27
N ILE A 284 -6.23 -17.44 22.26
CA ILE A 284 -6.50 -16.33 21.35
C ILE A 284 -7.58 -16.76 20.36
N GLN A 285 -8.78 -16.17 20.46
CA GLN A 285 -9.90 -16.56 19.60
C GLN A 285 -9.87 -15.88 18.24
N SER A 286 -9.42 -14.63 18.19
CA SER A 286 -9.35 -13.88 16.95
C SER A 286 -8.24 -14.40 16.03
N ARG A 287 -8.63 -14.69 14.79
CA ARG A 287 -7.67 -15.01 13.71
C ARG A 287 -6.75 -13.83 13.40
N ILE A 288 -7.25 -12.60 13.53
CA ILE A 288 -6.47 -11.38 13.29
C ILE A 288 -5.36 -11.26 14.34
N ILE A 289 -5.73 -11.40 15.62
CA ILE A 289 -4.75 -11.36 16.72
C ILE A 289 -3.77 -12.54 16.63
N LYS A 290 -4.24 -13.76 16.30
CA LYS A 290 -3.36 -14.92 16.07
C LYS A 290 -2.36 -14.69 14.95
N SER A 291 -2.83 -14.15 13.80
CA SER A 291 -1.96 -13.83 12.67
C SER A 291 -0.90 -12.79 13.06
N PHE A 292 -1.31 -11.75 13.80
CA PHE A 292 -0.37 -10.75 14.30
C PHE A 292 0.70 -11.37 15.22
N VAL A 293 0.29 -12.15 16.23
CA VAL A 293 1.21 -12.84 17.16
C VAL A 293 2.15 -13.79 16.43
N SER A 294 1.67 -14.49 15.41
CA SER A 294 2.49 -15.35 14.55
C SER A 294 3.63 -14.57 13.88
N SER A 295 3.30 -13.40 13.31
CA SER A 295 4.24 -12.54 12.59
C SER A 295 5.20 -11.77 13.49
N ALA A 296 4.87 -11.62 14.78
CA ALA A 296 5.59 -10.74 15.69
C ALA A 296 6.66 -11.45 16.50
N VAL A 297 7.78 -10.75 16.72
CA VAL A 297 8.76 -11.13 17.76
C VAL A 297 8.21 -10.69 19.11
N VAL A 298 8.02 -11.63 20.02
CA VAL A 298 7.53 -11.35 21.38
C VAL A 298 8.72 -11.19 22.32
N VAL A 299 8.87 -9.99 22.89
CA VAL A 299 10.03 -9.58 23.69
C VAL A 299 9.63 -9.31 25.14
N TYR A 300 10.35 -9.93 26.09
CA TYR A 300 10.11 -9.78 27.53
C TYR A 300 11.31 -9.17 28.27
N GLY A 301 11.04 -8.59 29.45
CA GLY A 301 12.05 -7.92 30.28
C GLY A 301 12.68 -8.77 31.40
N ASN A 302 11.95 -9.74 31.96
CA ASN A 302 12.43 -10.64 33.03
C ASN A 302 11.68 -11.98 33.02
N ASP A 303 12.08 -12.93 33.87
CA ASP A 303 11.48 -14.27 33.96
C ASP A 303 9.97 -14.28 34.26
N ILE A 304 9.46 -13.25 34.96
CA ILE A 304 8.02 -13.13 35.25
C ILE A 304 7.28 -12.71 33.97
N ASP A 305 7.79 -11.71 33.26
CA ASP A 305 7.24 -11.25 31.99
C ASP A 305 7.38 -12.32 30.90
N GLU A 306 8.40 -13.18 30.96
CA GLU A 306 8.53 -14.36 30.09
C GLU A 306 7.32 -15.28 30.23
N SER A 307 6.85 -15.50 31.47
CA SER A 307 5.68 -16.36 31.71
C SER A 307 4.39 -15.78 31.13
N TYR A 308 4.27 -14.44 31.09
CA TYR A 308 3.16 -13.75 30.44
C TYR A 308 3.29 -13.79 28.92
N ALA A 309 4.49 -13.52 28.39
CA ALA A 309 4.78 -13.58 26.97
C ALA A 309 4.50 -14.98 26.38
N LYS A 310 4.81 -16.04 27.13
CA LYS A 310 4.53 -17.44 26.77
C LYS A 310 3.03 -17.77 26.69
N GLN A 311 2.15 -16.91 27.19
CA GLN A 311 0.71 -17.06 26.99
C GLN A 311 0.26 -16.64 25.58
N LEU A 312 1.10 -15.93 24.82
CA LEU A 312 0.84 -15.60 23.42
C LEU A 312 1.41 -16.67 22.50
N ARG A 313 2.67 -17.05 22.74
CA ARG A 313 3.38 -18.08 21.98
C ARG A 313 4.56 -18.67 22.75
N ASP A 314 4.97 -19.90 22.44
CA ASP A 314 6.11 -20.54 23.10
C ASP A 314 7.45 -19.86 22.78
N ARG A 315 7.61 -19.39 21.54
CA ARG A 315 8.85 -18.76 21.05
C ARG A 315 8.88 -17.28 21.41
N VAL A 316 9.53 -16.98 22.53
CA VAL A 316 9.71 -15.63 23.08
C VAL A 316 11.20 -15.29 23.23
N HIS A 317 11.53 -14.00 23.18
CA HIS A 317 12.90 -13.51 23.23
C HIS A 317 13.09 -12.60 24.46
N ALA A 318 14.13 -12.89 25.24
CA ALA A 318 14.65 -11.87 26.16
C ALA A 318 15.20 -10.72 25.31
N TYR A 319 15.05 -9.49 25.79
CA TYR A 319 15.62 -8.34 25.09
C TYR A 319 17.16 -8.43 24.99
N ASP A 320 17.69 -8.17 23.80
CA ASP A 320 19.12 -8.18 23.50
C ASP A 320 19.52 -6.89 22.74
N ASP A 321 20.45 -6.11 23.29
CA ASP A 321 20.96 -4.86 22.71
C ASP A 321 21.69 -5.10 21.35
N SER A 322 22.07 -6.33 21.03
CA SER A 322 22.70 -6.72 19.77
C SER A 322 21.73 -7.18 18.68
N TYR A 323 20.46 -7.39 19.03
CA TYR A 323 19.43 -7.88 18.10
C TYR A 323 18.65 -6.72 17.47
N THR A 324 18.65 -6.67 16.15
CA THR A 324 17.82 -5.71 15.39
C THR A 324 16.48 -6.35 15.10
N TYR A 325 15.40 -5.75 15.63
CA TYR A 325 14.05 -6.23 15.43
C TYR A 325 13.48 -5.68 14.10
N ALA A 326 13.78 -6.38 13.01
CA ALA A 326 13.24 -6.11 11.67
C ALA A 326 11.91 -6.87 11.50
N GLY A 327 10.85 -6.40 12.16
CA GLY A 327 9.54 -7.05 12.12
C GLY A 327 8.54 -6.47 13.10
N ASN A 328 7.28 -6.93 13.03
CA ASN A 328 6.30 -6.65 14.09
C ASN A 328 6.85 -7.12 15.45
N VAL A 329 6.58 -6.36 16.50
CA VAL A 329 7.05 -6.66 17.85
C VAL A 329 5.89 -6.62 18.84
N ILE A 330 5.87 -7.56 19.77
CA ILE A 330 5.06 -7.47 20.98
C ILE A 330 5.99 -7.29 22.16
N ILE A 331 5.90 -6.15 22.82
CA ILE A 331 6.64 -5.84 24.04
C ILE A 331 5.75 -6.24 25.23
N VAL A 332 6.24 -7.17 26.04
CA VAL A 332 5.59 -7.60 27.27
C VAL A 332 6.40 -7.13 28.48
N GLY A 333 5.74 -6.43 29.39
CA GLY A 333 6.34 -5.89 30.62
C GLY A 333 6.86 -4.45 30.48
N GLY A 334 6.87 -3.74 31.60
CA GLY A 334 7.11 -2.28 31.66
C GLY A 334 8.58 -1.84 31.50
N PRO A 335 8.83 -0.52 31.42
CA PRO A 335 10.14 0.04 31.04
C PRO A 335 11.19 -0.03 32.17
N SER A 336 10.80 -0.42 33.38
CA SER A 336 11.72 -0.64 34.50
C SER A 336 12.63 -1.86 34.28
N VAL A 337 12.12 -2.86 33.56
CA VAL A 337 12.75 -4.18 33.37
C VAL A 337 12.92 -4.54 31.90
N ASN A 338 12.05 -4.05 31.01
CA ASN A 338 12.16 -4.25 29.58
C ASN A 338 12.79 -3.02 28.92
N LYS A 339 14.04 -3.15 28.46
CA LYS A 339 14.77 -2.04 27.81
C LYS A 339 14.15 -1.61 26.48
N LEU A 340 13.50 -2.52 25.74
CA LEU A 340 12.76 -2.17 24.52
C LEU A 340 11.52 -1.34 24.86
N ALA A 341 10.81 -1.73 25.91
CA ALA A 341 9.72 -0.93 26.47
C ALA A 341 10.22 0.47 26.83
N LYS A 342 11.37 0.58 27.52
CA LYS A 342 11.98 1.87 27.86
C LYS A 342 12.32 2.73 26.64
N LYS A 343 12.77 2.12 25.54
CA LYS A 343 13.09 2.83 24.28
C LYS A 343 11.86 3.49 23.67
N TYR A 344 10.71 2.82 23.69
CA TYR A 344 9.49 3.28 23.01
C TYR A 344 8.46 3.90 23.95
N ASN A 345 8.59 3.78 25.28
CA ASN A 345 7.55 4.15 26.27
C ASN A 345 6.97 5.55 26.06
N GLU A 346 7.83 6.54 25.81
CA GLU A 346 7.44 7.95 25.64
C GLU A 346 6.80 8.25 24.28
N GLN A 347 6.85 7.31 23.34
CA GLN A 347 6.26 7.44 22.00
C GLN A 347 4.81 6.92 21.96
N PHE A 348 4.39 6.16 22.97
CA PHE A 348 3.02 5.71 23.10
C PHE A 348 2.14 6.78 23.77
N GLU A 349 0.85 6.77 23.44
CA GLU A 349 -0.12 7.73 23.99
C GLU A 349 -0.20 7.67 25.52
N VAL A 350 -0.05 6.49 26.13
CA VAL A 350 -0.02 6.32 27.58
C VAL A 350 1.33 5.73 28.01
N PRO A 351 2.31 6.57 28.40
CA PRO A 351 3.57 6.09 28.96
C PRO A 351 3.33 5.31 30.26
N ILE A 352 3.93 4.13 30.38
CA ILE A 352 3.73 3.25 31.54
C ILE A 352 4.83 3.49 32.57
N THR A 353 4.46 3.62 33.84
CA THR A 353 5.38 3.72 34.99
C THR A 353 4.92 2.77 36.09
N ASN A 354 5.57 2.75 37.26
CA ASN A 354 5.06 1.97 38.40
C ASN A 354 3.79 2.59 39.04
N GLU A 355 3.37 3.76 38.57
CA GLU A 355 2.24 4.54 39.09
C GLU A 355 1.16 4.77 38.02
N ASN A 356 1.53 4.83 36.74
CA ASN A 356 0.60 5.00 35.61
C ASN A 356 0.57 3.69 34.78
N PRO A 357 -0.59 3.08 34.49
CA PRO A 357 -1.96 3.62 34.56
C PRO A 357 -2.66 3.56 35.93
N GLY A 358 -2.05 2.95 36.95
CA GLY A 358 -2.60 2.88 38.31
C GLY A 358 -2.65 1.46 38.87
N GLU A 359 -2.87 1.31 40.17
CA GLU A 359 -2.86 0.00 40.83
C GLU A 359 -3.77 -1.02 40.13
N ASN A 360 -3.21 -2.21 39.85
CA ASN A 360 -3.82 -3.32 39.12
C ASN A 360 -4.22 -3.01 37.68
N LYS A 361 -3.74 -1.90 37.10
CA LYS A 361 -4.08 -1.49 35.73
C LYS A 361 -2.95 -1.74 34.74
N GLY A 362 -3.33 -2.17 33.55
CA GLY A 362 -2.47 -2.34 32.38
C GLY A 362 -3.02 -1.60 31.17
N VAL A 363 -2.14 -1.39 30.20
CA VAL A 363 -2.47 -0.77 28.92
C VAL A 363 -2.05 -1.71 27.78
N ILE A 364 -2.93 -1.82 26.79
CA ILE A 364 -2.63 -2.37 25.47
C ILE A 364 -2.63 -1.20 24.50
N GLN A 365 -1.52 -0.99 23.80
CA GLN A 365 -1.39 0.12 22.87
C GLN A 365 -0.49 -0.24 21.70
N VAL A 366 -0.76 0.39 20.56
CA VAL A 366 -0.15 0.06 19.28
C VAL A 366 0.58 1.28 18.77
N LEU A 367 1.85 1.11 18.41
CA LEU A 367 2.67 2.11 17.77
C LEU A 367 3.15 1.55 16.44
N LYS A 368 3.01 2.34 15.37
CA LYS A 368 3.62 2.00 14.09
C LYS A 368 4.94 2.74 14.01
N VAL A 369 6.04 1.99 13.97
CA VAL A 369 7.40 2.54 13.89
C VAL A 369 7.92 2.35 12.48
N GLN A 370 8.49 3.41 11.92
CA GLN A 370 9.23 3.37 10.67
C GLN A 370 10.72 3.25 10.98
N ASP A 371 11.35 2.19 10.48
CA ASP A 371 12.81 2.06 10.50
C ASP A 371 13.38 2.61 9.20
N ASN A 372 14.12 3.72 9.32
CA ASN A 372 14.73 4.45 8.19
C ASN A 372 16.27 4.23 8.13
N SER A 373 16.80 3.26 8.88
CA SER A 373 18.25 3.06 9.01
C SER A 373 18.88 2.22 7.89
N GLY A 374 18.06 1.64 7.01
CA GLY A 374 18.48 0.90 5.81
C GLY A 374 17.90 1.47 4.51
N SER A 375 18.25 0.86 3.37
CA SER A 375 17.75 1.25 2.04
C SER A 375 16.26 0.93 1.78
N ILE A 376 15.58 0.36 2.79
CA ILE A 376 14.16 -0.04 2.78
C ILE A 376 13.56 0.56 4.05
N VAL A 377 12.49 1.35 3.93
CA VAL A 377 11.72 1.79 5.10
C VAL A 377 10.82 0.63 5.52
N GLN A 378 11.14 0.02 6.64
CA GLN A 378 10.33 -1.07 7.18
C GLN A 378 9.36 -0.48 8.21
N SER A 379 8.06 -0.49 7.91
CA SER A 379 7.03 -0.13 8.89
C SER A 379 6.67 -1.37 9.70
N HIS A 380 6.96 -1.32 10.99
CA HIS A 380 6.65 -2.41 11.89
C HIS A 380 5.69 -1.95 12.97
N THR A 381 4.76 -2.83 13.33
CA THR A 381 3.81 -2.57 14.40
C THR A 381 4.40 -3.07 15.70
N ILE A 382 4.47 -2.18 16.68
CA ILE A 382 4.83 -2.49 18.06
C ILE A 382 3.54 -2.50 18.88
N VAL A 383 3.16 -3.67 19.37
CA VAL A 383 2.13 -3.80 20.41
C VAL A 383 2.83 -3.79 21.75
N TYR A 384 2.38 -2.91 22.65
CA TYR A 384 2.92 -2.79 24.00
C TYR A 384 1.87 -3.21 25.01
N ILE A 385 2.18 -4.27 25.77
CA ILE A 385 1.34 -4.89 26.79
C ILE A 385 2.09 -4.80 28.12
N ALA A 386 1.70 -3.86 28.96
CA ALA A 386 2.28 -3.71 30.30
C ALA A 386 1.32 -3.00 31.24
N GLY A 387 1.54 -3.16 32.54
CA GLY A 387 0.88 -2.38 33.58
C GLY A 387 1.87 -1.82 34.58
N SER A 388 1.34 -1.01 35.50
CA SER A 388 2.14 -0.39 36.57
C SER A 388 2.57 -1.39 37.63
N ASP A 389 1.92 -2.54 37.68
CA ASP A 389 2.31 -3.69 38.48
C ASP A 389 2.05 -5.01 37.74
N ARG A 390 2.33 -6.12 38.41
CA ARG A 390 2.20 -7.47 37.83
C ARG A 390 0.76 -7.82 37.49
N LEU A 391 -0.20 -7.39 38.31
CA LEU A 391 -1.61 -7.66 38.06
C LEU A 391 -2.13 -6.82 36.90
N GLY A 392 -1.65 -5.58 36.77
CA GLY A 392 -1.89 -4.74 35.61
C GLY A 392 -1.37 -5.36 34.30
N THR A 393 -0.12 -5.83 34.27
CA THR A 393 0.42 -6.52 33.08
C THR A 393 -0.37 -7.79 32.75
N LEU A 394 -0.76 -8.57 33.77
CA LEU A 394 -1.59 -9.75 33.58
C LEU A 394 -2.99 -9.39 33.05
N ALA A 395 -3.59 -8.30 33.51
CA ALA A 395 -4.87 -7.82 33.00
C ALA A 395 -4.80 -7.46 31.52
N ALA A 396 -3.77 -6.71 31.12
CA ALA A 396 -3.53 -6.36 29.73
C ALA A 396 -3.29 -7.61 28.86
N MET A 397 -2.53 -8.58 29.36
CA MET A 397 -2.27 -9.83 28.65
C MET A 397 -3.55 -10.65 28.45
N GLU A 398 -4.32 -10.87 29.50
CA GLU A 398 -5.56 -11.65 29.43
C GLU A 398 -6.61 -10.97 28.54
N TYR A 399 -6.74 -9.65 28.64
CA TYR A 399 -7.66 -8.90 27.78
C TYR A 399 -7.22 -8.91 26.31
N PHE A 400 -5.92 -8.82 26.02
CA PHE A 400 -5.37 -8.88 24.66
C PHE A 400 -5.80 -10.15 23.91
N LYS A 401 -5.81 -11.30 24.59
CA LYS A 401 -6.25 -12.58 24.00
C LYS A 401 -7.73 -12.57 23.56
N THR A 402 -8.54 -11.67 24.13
CA THR A 402 -9.98 -11.53 23.83
C THR A 402 -10.28 -10.54 22.70
N LEU A 403 -9.28 -9.78 22.25
CA LEU A 403 -9.49 -8.78 21.21
C LEU A 403 -9.90 -9.43 19.88
N GLU A 404 -10.80 -8.77 19.15
CA GLU A 404 -11.16 -9.15 17.78
C GLU A 404 -10.17 -8.57 16.77
N ASP A 405 -9.62 -7.38 17.03
CA ASP A 405 -8.65 -6.67 16.20
C ASP A 405 -7.68 -5.83 17.08
N LEU A 406 -6.55 -5.41 16.53
CA LEU A 406 -5.62 -4.51 17.20
C LEU A 406 -6.28 -3.15 17.47
N PRO A 407 -6.08 -2.55 18.66
CA PRO A 407 -6.79 -1.34 19.00
C PRO A 407 -6.20 -0.13 18.27
N THR A 408 -7.08 0.80 17.86
CA THR A 408 -6.69 2.07 17.22
C THR A 408 -6.24 3.14 18.21
N GLY A 409 -6.37 2.88 19.52
CA GLY A 409 -5.96 3.74 20.62
C GLY A 409 -5.68 2.92 21.89
N PRO A 410 -5.16 3.52 22.97
CA PRO A 410 -4.82 2.80 24.19
C PRO A 410 -6.06 2.21 24.85
N ILE A 411 -6.01 0.91 25.16
CA ILE A 411 -7.01 0.24 26.00
C ILE A 411 -6.43 0.10 27.39
N THR A 412 -7.04 0.76 28.37
CA THR A 412 -6.70 0.55 29.79
C THR A 412 -7.60 -0.53 30.37
N VAL A 413 -7.02 -1.47 31.09
CA VAL A 413 -7.71 -2.58 31.74
C VAL A 413 -7.27 -2.73 33.17
N GLU A 414 -8.18 -3.22 34.03
CA GLU A 414 -7.96 -3.44 35.45
C GLU A 414 -8.13 -4.91 35.81
N TRP A 415 -7.25 -5.45 36.65
CA TRP A 415 -7.42 -6.78 37.24
C TRP A 415 -8.40 -6.73 38.40
N THR A 416 -9.49 -7.49 38.31
CA THR A 416 -10.46 -7.66 39.39
C THR A 416 -10.49 -9.10 39.89
N GLU A 417 -11.26 -9.36 40.96
CA GLU A 417 -11.54 -10.72 41.42
C GLU A 417 -12.17 -11.63 40.34
N ASN A 418 -12.80 -11.04 39.33
CA ASN A 418 -13.49 -11.75 38.23
C ASN A 418 -12.67 -11.75 36.93
N GLY A 419 -11.40 -11.32 36.97
CA GLY A 419 -10.53 -11.21 35.80
C GLY A 419 -10.42 -9.79 35.25
N PRO A 420 -9.88 -9.63 34.02
CA PRO A 420 -9.63 -8.31 33.43
C PRO A 420 -10.93 -7.64 32.99
N VAL A 421 -11.07 -6.35 33.27
CA VAL A 421 -12.17 -5.51 32.79
C VAL A 421 -11.64 -4.20 32.21
N LEU A 422 -12.39 -3.59 31.30
CA LEU A 422 -12.09 -2.23 30.82
C LEU A 422 -12.17 -1.23 31.99
N ALA A 423 -11.15 -0.37 32.10
CA ALA A 423 -10.98 0.58 33.20
C ALA A 423 -11.49 1.99 32.92
#